data_AF-A0A7C2RZE1-F1
#
_entry.id   AF-A0A7C2RZE1-F1
#
_cell.length_a   1.000
_cell.length_b   1.000
_cell.length_c   1.000
_cell.angle_alpha   90.00
_cell.angle_beta   90.00
_cell.angle_gamma   90.00
#
_symmetry.space_group_name_H-M   'P 1'
#
loop_
_entity.id
_entity.type
_entity.pdbx_description
1 polymer ?
#
loop_
_entity_poly.entity_id
_entity_poly.type
_entity_poly.pdbx_seq_one_letter_code
_entity_poly.pdbx_strand_id
1 'polypeptide(L)' 'MSAPKEIIDLIGRFERNLDAYKSGQYNETQLRREFLDPFFETLGWDVNNKQGYAEAYKDVIHED' A
#
# COMPACT_ATOMS: atom_id res chain seq x y z
N MET A 1 -15.73 -5.11 -14.39
CA MET A 1 -14.81 -3.99 -14.11
C MET A 1 -13.40 -4.54 -14.17
N SER A 2 -12.53 -3.98 -15.01
CA SER A 2 -11.12 -4.36 -15.04
C SER A 2 -10.37 -3.58 -13.95
N ALA A 3 -9.35 -4.20 -13.34
CA ALA A 3 -8.50 -3.49 -12.39
C ALA A 3 -7.82 -2.28 -13.06
N PRO A 4 -7.62 -1.16 -12.34
CA PRO A 4 -6.82 -0.03 -12.81
C PRO A 4 -5.46 -0.47 -13.34
N LYS A 5 -5.06 0.11 -14.46
CA LYS A 5 -3.77 -0.19 -15.09
C LYS A 5 -2.59 0.06 -14.15
N GLU A 6 -2.70 1.06 -13.28
CA GLU A 6 -1.69 1.38 -12.26
C GLU A 6 -1.47 0.23 -11.27
N ILE A 7 -2.54 -0.43 -10.81
CA ILE A 7 -2.44 -1.60 -9.92
C ILE A 7 -1.76 -2.77 -10.66
N ILE A 8 -2.11 -2.99 -11.92
CA ILE A 8 -1.51 -4.05 -12.73
C ILE A 8 -0.01 -3.80 -12.93
N ASP A 9 0.40 -2.55 -13.18
CA ASP A 9 1.82 -2.20 -13.32
C ASP A 9 2.57 -2.35 -11.99
N LEU A 10 1.96 -1.95 -10.88
CA LEU A 10 2.48 -2.14 -9.52
C LEU A 10 2.77 -3.60 -9.21
N ILE A 11 1.78 -4.47 -9.44
CA ILE A 11 1.91 -5.92 -9.25
C ILE A 11 3.03 -6.46 -10.16
N GLY A 12 3.03 -6.07 -11.44
CA GLY A 12 4.06 -6.50 -12.38
C GLY A 12 5.48 -6.06 -11.97
N ARG A 13 5.65 -4.87 -11.39
CA ARG A 13 6.95 -4.42 -10.84
C ARG A 13 7.35 -5.23 -9.62
N PHE A 14 6.39 -5.52 -8.74
CA PHE A 14 6.60 -6.32 -7.54
C PHE A 14 7.08 -7.72 -7.89
N GLU A 15 6.37 -8.39 -8.80
CA GLU A 15 6.70 -9.75 -9.24
C GLU A 15 8.08 -9.83 -9.90
N ARG A 16 8.43 -8.86 -10.75
CA ARG A 16 9.75 -8.81 -11.42
C ARG A 16 10.93 -8.69 -10.45
N ASN A 17 10.72 -8.13 -9.26
CA ASN A 17 11.77 -7.88 -8.27
C ASN A 17 11.50 -8.62 -6.95
N LEU A 18 10.66 -9.65 -6.97
CA LEU A 18 10.22 -10.38 -5.78
C LEU A 18 11.39 -10.92 -4.95
N ASP A 19 12.43 -11.41 -5.61
CA ASP A 19 13.64 -11.93 -4.97
C ASP A 19 14.39 -10.83 -4.19
N ALA A 20 14.53 -9.65 -4.79
CA ALA A 20 15.14 -8.49 -4.15
C ALA A 20 14.32 -7.99 -2.95
N TYR A 21 12.98 -7.98 -3.06
CA TYR A 21 12.10 -7.56 -1.98
C TYR A 21 11.98 -8.57 -0.84
N LYS A 22 12.24 -9.85 -1.12
CA LYS A 22 12.35 -10.90 -0.10
C LYS A 22 13.75 -10.98 0.51
N SER A 23 14.75 -10.36 -0.12
CA SER A 23 16.06 -10.21 0.50
C SER A 23 15.94 -9.30 1.73
N GLY A 24 16.63 -9.63 2.82
CA GLY A 24 16.58 -8.86 4.07
C GLY A 24 17.08 -7.41 3.98
N GLN A 25 17.44 -6.94 2.78
CA GLN A 25 17.81 -5.55 2.49
C GLN A 25 16.59 -4.66 2.25
N TYR A 26 15.43 -5.25 1.93
CA TYR A 26 14.18 -4.53 1.72
C TYR A 26 13.33 -4.56 2.99
N ASN A 27 12.95 -3.39 3.48
CA ASN A 27 12.20 -3.27 4.73
C ASN A 27 10.74 -2.87 4.49
N GLU A 28 9.91 -3.04 5.52
CA GLU A 28 8.48 -2.74 5.47
C GLU A 28 8.18 -1.28 5.10
N THR A 29 9.03 -0.33 5.52
CA THR A 29 8.82 1.09 5.20
C THR A 29 9.00 1.36 3.71
N GLN A 30 9.99 0.73 3.07
CA GLN A 30 10.18 0.81 1.63
C GLN A 30 9.01 0.15 0.88
N LEU A 31 8.60 -1.05 1.31
CA LEU A 31 7.44 -1.75 0.75
C LEU A 31 6.17 -0.89 0.81
N ARG A 32 5.92 -0.26 1.96
CA ARG A 32 4.75 0.58 2.15
C ARG A 32 4.76 1.74 1.16
N ARG A 33 5.87 2.50 1.10
CA ARG A 33 5.98 3.69 0.26
C ARG A 33 5.97 3.40 -1.24
N GLU A 34 6.60 2.32 -1.66
CA GLU A 34 6.75 2.03 -3.09
C GLU A 34 5.58 1.24 -3.66
N PHE A 35 4.87 0.45 -2.84
CA PHE A 35 3.82 -0.45 -3.31
C PHE A 35 2.47 -0.22 -2.66
N LEU A 36 2.41 -0.19 -1.32
CA LEU A 36 1.13 -0.15 -0.61
C LEU A 36 0.45 1.22 -0.69
N ASP A 37 1.20 2.30 -0.44
CA ASP A 37 0.71 3.68 -0.55
C ASP A 37 0.10 3.94 -1.94
N PRO A 38 0.81 3.73 -3.06
CA PRO A 38 0.24 3.97 -4.38
C PRO A 38 -0.86 2.97 -4.75
N PHE A 39 -0.83 1.73 -4.25
CA PHE A 39 -1.91 0.76 -4.46
C PHE A 39 -3.23 1.25 -3.83
N PHE A 40 -3.19 1.67 -2.57
CA PHE A 40 -4.37 2.17 -1.86
C PHE A 40 -4.80 3.56 -2.39
N GLU A 41 -3.86 4.45 -2.71
CA GLU A 41 -4.17 5.74 -3.36
C GLU A 41 -4.88 5.52 -4.71
N THR A 42 -4.47 4.51 -5.50
CA THR A 42 -5.16 4.15 -6.76
C THR A 42 -6.60 3.66 -6.53
N LEU A 43 -6.87 3.03 -5.38
CA LEU A 43 -8.21 2.63 -4.96
C LEU A 43 -9.03 3.79 -4.36
N GLY A 44 -8.45 5.00 -4.30
CA GLY A 44 -9.10 6.20 -3.75
C GLY A 44 -8.94 6.37 -2.25
N TRP A 45 -8.03 5.65 -1.61
CA TRP A 45 -7.75 5.79 -0.17
C TRP A 45 -6.73 6.90 0.09
N ASP A 46 -6.95 7.70 1.12
CA ASP A 46 -6.01 8.74 1.55
C ASP A 46 -4.99 8.20 2.55
N VAL A 47 -3.99 7.46 2.05
CA VAL A 47 -3.00 6.79 2.89
C VAL A 47 -2.07 7.77 3.61
N ASN A 48 -1.81 8.91 2.98
CA ASN A 48 -0.99 9.97 3.56
C ASN A 48 -1.77 10.85 4.56
N ASN A 49 -3.04 10.54 4.83
CA ASN A 49 -3.95 11.35 5.63
C ASN A 49 -3.89 12.84 5.28
N LYS A 50 -3.78 13.16 3.98
CA LYS A 50 -3.67 14.54 3.48
C LYS A 50 -4.96 15.32 3.69
N GLN A 51 -6.09 14.63 3.81
CA GLN A 51 -7.38 15.21 4.17
C GLN A 51 -7.51 15.48 5.68
N GLY A 52 -6.53 15.08 6.49
CA GLY A 52 -6.50 15.37 7.92
C GLY A 52 -7.60 14.67 8.72
N TYR A 53 -8.08 13.53 8.25
CA TYR A 53 -9.04 12.73 9.01
C TYR A 53 -8.40 12.30 10.33
N ALA A 54 -9.11 12.59 11.43
CA ALA A 54 -8.77 12.06 12.74
C ALA A 54 -8.75 10.52 12.71
N GLU A 55 -8.04 9.88 13.63
CA GLU A 55 -7.95 8.42 13.88
C GLU A 55 -9.30 7.72 14.18
N ALA A 56 -10.43 8.31 13.76
CA ALA A 56 -11.80 7.96 14.10
C ALA A 56 -12.45 6.92 13.17
N TYR A 57 -11.76 6.45 12.13
CA TYR A 57 -12.22 5.33 11.28
C TYR A 57 -11.44 4.02 11.53
N LYS A 58 -10.84 3.86 12.71
CA LYS A 58 -10.41 2.54 13.17
C LYS A 58 -11.67 1.70 13.45
N ASP A 59 -11.98 0.76 12.57
CA ASP A 59 -12.95 -0.33 12.83
C ASP A 59 -12.43 -1.29 13.92
N VAL A 60 -11.16 -1.15 14.33
CA VAL A 60 -10.56 -1.94 15.41
C VAL A 60 -10.77 -1.22 16.75
N ILE A 61 -11.96 -1.41 17.32
CA ILE A 61 -12.13 -1.31 18.77
C ILE A 61 -11.31 -2.48 19.35
N HIS A 62 -10.27 -2.15 20.12
CA HIS A 62 -9.66 -3.17 20.98
C HIS A 62 -10.70 -3.50 22.05
N GLU A 63 -11.22 -4.72 22.05
CA GLU A 63 -11.90 -5.26 23.23
C GLU A 63 -10.84 -5.56 24.30
N ASP A 64 -11.20 -5.22 25.55
CA ASP A 64 -10.42 -5.23 26.79
C ASP A 64 -9.49 -6.45 26.99
#